data_AF-A0A9N9GRR9-F1
#
_entry.id   AF-A0A9N9GRR9-F1
#
_cell.length_a   1.000
_cell.length_b   1.000
_cell.length_c   1.000
_cell.angle_alpha   90.00
_cell.angle_beta   90.00
_cell.angle_gamma   90.00
#
_symmetry.space_group_name_H-M   'P 1'
#
loop_
_entity.id
_entity.type
_entity.pdbx_description
1 polymer ?
#
loop_
_entity_poly.entity_id
_entity_poly.type
_entity_poly.pdbx_seq_one_letter_code
_entity_poly.pdbx_strand_id
1 'polypeptide(L)'
;SAIALNILFSIPLPFGVAITACDVMIILLIYRENSLRSSRILESLVMVLVSIIGACFIVELFLSKPVASLVFSGYLPNSDLFTNSKELFVSVGIIGATVMPHNLYLHSHLIKVRKYREESNVLNDIDNSLEANQIESDQKVHSVKMMIKKITYRTIKLSSLDSSVALIFAMFINSAILIVAATNFYYNNNTTSSKVAGLFDAHNLLTKYLGGSAGIIFALALLISGQSATLTATIAGQIVMEGFLGWVIPSWMRRLFTRAVAITPAMLIAIINGQNGLSYLLVVSQVALCVQLPFAIIPLVYFTSAKTCMTVDVRNAFNPKSERDEENEEV
;
A
#
# COMPACT_ATOMS: atom_id res chain seq x y z
N SER A 1 6.07 -6.63 11.44
CA SER A 1 6.62 -6.14 12.72
C SER A 1 6.95 -7.24 13.72
N ALA A 2 6.00 -8.09 14.17
CA ALA A 2 6.31 -9.12 15.19
C ALA A 2 7.43 -10.10 14.78
N ILE A 3 7.42 -10.54 13.51
CA ILE A 3 8.51 -11.35 12.92
C ILE A 3 9.84 -10.60 12.94
N ALA A 4 9.84 -9.30 12.58
CA ALA A 4 11.04 -8.49 12.58
C ALA A 4 11.66 -8.32 13.98
N LEU A 5 10.82 -8.15 15.01
CA LEU A 5 11.26 -8.11 16.41
C LEU A 5 11.86 -9.45 16.87
N ASN A 6 11.28 -10.56 16.42
CA ASN A 6 11.84 -11.88 16.68
C ASN A 6 13.22 -12.05 16.03
N ILE A 7 13.39 -11.59 14.79
CA ILE A 7 14.67 -11.67 14.07
C ILE A 7 15.73 -10.75 14.70
N LEU A 8 15.39 -9.50 15.01
CA LEU A 8 16.36 -8.48 15.43
C LEU A 8 16.80 -8.63 16.89
N PHE A 9 15.86 -8.98 17.78
CA PHE A 9 16.10 -9.02 19.23
C PHE A 9 15.95 -10.43 19.83
N SER A 10 15.71 -11.45 19.01
CA SER A 10 15.44 -12.82 19.47
C SER A 10 14.25 -12.92 20.45
N ILE A 11 13.31 -11.98 20.38
CA ILE A 11 12.13 -11.94 21.26
C ILE A 11 11.11 -13.01 20.83
N PRO A 12 10.58 -13.86 21.73
CA PRO A 12 9.57 -14.86 21.36
C PRO A 12 8.33 -14.23 20.71
N LEU A 13 7.74 -14.93 19.74
CA LEU A 13 6.65 -14.38 18.92
C LEU A 13 5.46 -13.79 19.70
N PRO A 14 4.94 -14.42 20.76
CA PRO A 14 3.82 -13.84 21.52
C PRO A 14 4.17 -12.47 22.12
N PHE A 15 5.39 -12.32 22.65
CA PHE A 15 5.87 -11.03 23.15
C PHE A 15 6.09 -10.03 22.02
N GLY A 16 6.62 -10.48 20.87
CA GLY A 16 6.72 -9.64 19.68
C GLY A 16 5.36 -9.09 19.24
N VAL A 17 4.31 -9.92 19.25
CA VAL A 17 2.93 -9.50 18.94
C VAL A 17 2.41 -8.50 20.00
N ALA A 18 2.63 -8.76 21.29
CA ALA A 18 2.25 -7.85 22.37
C ALA A 18 2.92 -6.48 22.23
N ILE A 19 4.23 -6.46 21.95
CA ILE A 19 4.99 -5.22 21.72
C ILE A 19 4.41 -4.44 20.55
N THR A 20 4.01 -5.11 19.46
CA THR A 20 3.40 -4.41 18.32
C THR A 20 2.02 -3.80 18.63
N ALA A 21 1.32 -4.28 19.67
CA ALA A 21 0.12 -3.64 20.18
C ALA A 21 0.48 -2.30 20.87
N CYS A 22 1.51 -2.31 21.69
CA CYS A 22 2.00 -1.12 22.41
C CYS A 22 2.64 -0.09 21.47
N ASP A 23 3.42 -0.53 20.49
CA ASP A 23 4.12 0.32 19.51
C ASP A 23 3.14 1.23 18.74
N VAL A 24 1.96 0.70 18.42
CA VAL A 24 0.88 1.48 17.79
C VAL A 24 0.40 2.60 18.71
N MET A 25 0.23 2.34 20.00
CA MET A 25 -0.18 3.36 20.98
C MET A 25 0.93 4.40 21.19
N ILE A 26 2.19 3.97 21.26
CA ILE A 26 3.35 4.85 21.38
C ILE A 26 3.46 5.77 20.17
N ILE A 27 3.27 5.23 18.97
CA ILE A 27 3.26 6.05 17.75
C ILE A 27 2.07 7.00 17.75
N LEU A 28 0.86 6.62 18.19
CA LEU A 28 -0.23 7.58 18.33
C LEU A 28 0.10 8.73 19.29
N LEU A 29 0.83 8.45 20.37
CA LEU A 29 1.21 9.45 21.37
C LEU A 29 2.29 10.42 20.83
N ILE A 30 3.23 9.91 20.03
CA ILE A 30 4.31 10.70 19.43
C ILE A 30 3.86 11.42 18.16
N TYR A 31 2.96 10.82 17.37
CA TYR A 31 2.45 11.36 16.12
C TYR A 31 1.22 12.25 16.37
N ARG A 32 1.49 13.49 16.78
CA ARG A 32 0.46 14.53 16.78
C ARG A 32 0.00 14.77 15.34
N GLU A 33 -1.31 14.71 15.14
CA GLU A 33 -2.09 14.59 13.88
C GLU A 33 -1.79 15.63 12.77
N ASN A 34 -0.90 16.60 13.00
CA ASN A 34 -0.65 17.74 12.11
C ASN A 34 0.71 17.77 11.39
N SER A 35 1.58 16.75 11.55
CA SER A 35 2.89 16.78 10.87
C SER A 35 2.90 16.01 9.55
N LEU A 36 2.38 16.63 8.48
CA LEU A 36 2.60 16.21 7.08
C LEU A 36 4.10 16.00 6.75
N ARG A 37 5.02 16.57 7.55
CA ARG A 37 6.46 16.37 7.44
C ARG A 37 6.88 15.00 7.95
N SER A 38 6.34 14.56 9.08
CA SER A 38 6.69 13.26 9.67
C SER A 38 6.30 12.11 8.74
N SER A 39 5.12 12.18 8.11
CA SER A 39 4.65 11.12 7.20
C SER A 39 5.55 11.00 5.98
N ARG A 40 5.98 12.14 5.42
CA ARG A 40 6.91 12.19 4.29
C ARG A 40 8.30 11.66 4.65
N ILE A 41 8.78 11.88 5.87
CA ILE A 41 10.05 11.33 6.35
C ILE A 41 9.95 9.81 6.43
N LEU A 42 8.87 9.28 7.03
CA LEU A 42 8.67 7.85 7.17
C LEU A 42 8.54 7.18 5.78
N GLU A 43 7.75 7.78 4.88
CA GLU A 43 7.59 7.30 3.51
C GLU A 43 8.92 7.28 2.75
N SER A 44 9.69 8.37 2.80
CA SER A 44 11.03 8.43 2.18
C SER A 44 11.97 7.36 2.74
N LEU A 45 11.96 7.17 4.07
CA LEU A 45 12.76 6.14 4.73
C LEU A 45 12.38 4.74 4.26
N VAL A 46 11.07 4.44 4.18
CA VAL A 46 10.56 3.17 3.65
C VAL A 46 11.00 2.98 2.21
N MET A 47 10.89 4.00 1.35
CA MET A 47 11.30 3.92 -0.05
C MET A 47 12.79 3.61 -0.19
N VAL A 48 13.64 4.24 0.63
CA VAL A 48 15.09 3.94 0.66
C VAL A 48 15.32 2.49 1.10
N LEU A 49 14.69 2.03 2.18
CA LEU A 49 14.87 0.67 2.68
C LEU A 49 14.37 -0.40 1.71
N VAL A 50 13.19 -0.20 1.11
CA VAL A 50 12.64 -1.11 0.10
C VAL A 50 13.53 -1.13 -1.13
N SER A 51 14.11 0.02 -1.53
CA SER A 51 15.07 0.08 -2.64
C SER A 51 16.35 -0.70 -2.32
N ILE A 52 16.86 -0.59 -1.08
CA ILE A 52 18.04 -1.34 -0.63
C ILE A 52 17.75 -2.85 -0.63
N ILE A 53 16.61 -3.28 -0.08
CA ILE A 53 16.22 -4.70 -0.10
C ILE A 53 16.03 -5.20 -1.53
N GLY A 54 15.38 -4.40 -2.38
CA GLY A 54 15.22 -4.71 -3.79
C GLY A 54 16.58 -4.93 -4.45
N ALA A 55 17.54 -4.04 -4.21
CA ALA A 55 18.91 -4.20 -4.68
C ALA A 55 19.58 -5.47 -4.13
N CYS A 56 19.38 -5.81 -2.86
CA CYS A 56 19.88 -7.06 -2.29
C CYS A 56 19.33 -8.29 -3.01
N PHE A 57 18.00 -8.37 -3.24
CA PHE A 57 17.41 -9.48 -3.99
C PHE A 57 17.86 -9.55 -5.44
N ILE A 58 18.11 -8.40 -6.07
CA ILE A 58 18.69 -8.37 -7.43
C ILE A 58 20.11 -8.93 -7.42
N VAL A 59 20.94 -8.55 -6.45
CA VAL A 59 22.29 -9.11 -6.31
C VAL A 59 22.22 -10.62 -6.03
N GLU A 60 21.32 -11.08 -5.17
CA GLU A 60 21.10 -12.51 -4.95
C GLU A 60 20.65 -13.25 -6.20
N LEU A 61 19.81 -12.62 -7.03
CA LEU A 61 19.37 -13.19 -8.31
C LEU A 61 20.57 -13.44 -9.23
N PHE A 62 21.52 -12.50 -9.33
CA PHE A 62 22.75 -12.69 -10.10
C PHE A 62 23.66 -13.76 -9.50
N LEU A 63 23.80 -13.80 -8.17
CA LEU A 63 24.63 -14.77 -7.46
C LEU A 63 24.06 -16.20 -7.55
N SER A 64 22.73 -16.33 -7.55
CA SER A 64 22.03 -17.62 -7.58
C SER A 64 22.12 -18.31 -8.95
N LYS A 65 22.57 -17.61 -10.00
CA LYS A 65 22.69 -18.10 -11.38
C LYS A 65 21.47 -18.93 -11.83
N PRO A 66 20.25 -18.35 -11.80
CA PRO A 66 19.06 -19.08 -12.20
C PRO A 66 19.12 -19.43 -13.69
N VAL A 67 18.55 -20.58 -14.04
CA VAL A 67 18.42 -21.00 -15.44
C VAL A 67 17.41 -20.10 -16.15
N ALA A 68 17.89 -19.23 -17.04
CA ALA A 68 17.06 -18.22 -17.69
C ALA A 68 15.87 -18.81 -18.47
N SER A 69 16.05 -19.97 -19.12
CA SER A 69 14.98 -20.64 -19.86
C SER A 69 13.81 -21.04 -18.95
N LEU A 70 14.10 -21.55 -17.75
CA LEU A 70 13.08 -21.90 -16.76
C LEU A 70 12.37 -20.66 -16.22
N VAL A 71 13.11 -19.58 -15.95
CA VAL A 71 12.52 -18.31 -15.49
C VAL A 71 11.54 -17.76 -16.53
N PHE A 72 11.94 -17.67 -17.80
CA PHE A 72 11.05 -17.18 -18.87
C PHE A 72 9.85 -18.10 -19.10
N SER A 73 10.04 -19.43 -18.98
CA SER A 73 8.92 -20.36 -19.05
C SER A 73 7.92 -20.19 -17.91
N GLY A 74 8.37 -19.76 -16.72
CA GLY A 74 7.51 -19.50 -15.57
C GLY A 74 6.63 -18.25 -15.70
N TYR A 75 6.92 -17.35 -16.64
CA TYR A 75 6.04 -16.23 -16.97
C TYR A 75 4.87 -16.64 -17.87
N LEU A 76 4.94 -17.82 -18.50
CA LEU A 76 3.85 -18.34 -19.31
C LEU A 76 2.79 -18.99 -18.41
N PRO A 77 1.50 -18.78 -18.69
CA PRO A 77 0.43 -19.38 -17.91
C PRO A 77 0.43 -20.91 -18.07
N ASN A 78 0.33 -21.62 -16.95
CA ASN A 78 0.19 -23.08 -16.92
C ASN A 78 -1.18 -23.46 -16.32
N SER A 79 -1.82 -24.49 -16.86
CA SER A 79 -3.09 -25.03 -16.37
C SER A 79 -2.98 -25.64 -14.96
N ASP A 80 -1.77 -26.04 -14.55
CA ASP A 80 -1.51 -26.63 -13.23
C ASP A 80 -1.90 -25.70 -12.06
N LEU A 81 -1.89 -24.38 -12.33
CA LEU A 81 -2.34 -23.35 -11.39
C LEU A 81 -3.78 -23.57 -10.88
N PHE A 82 -4.64 -24.14 -11.73
CA PHE A 82 -6.05 -24.37 -11.42
C PHE A 82 -6.35 -25.79 -10.94
N THR A 83 -5.42 -26.74 -11.14
CA THR A 83 -5.59 -28.13 -10.72
C THR A 83 -5.06 -28.36 -9.31
N ASN A 84 -3.99 -27.67 -8.92
CA ASN A 84 -3.37 -27.81 -7.61
C ASN A 84 -3.87 -26.75 -6.61
N SER A 85 -4.60 -27.19 -5.57
CA SER A 85 -5.15 -26.28 -4.55
C SER A 85 -4.09 -25.47 -3.79
N LYS A 86 -2.86 -26.00 -3.63
CA LYS A 86 -1.77 -25.27 -2.95
C LYS A 86 -1.23 -24.13 -3.81
N GLU A 87 -1.04 -24.37 -5.10
CA GLU A 87 -0.58 -23.37 -6.05
C GLU A 87 -1.64 -22.29 -6.25
N LEU A 88 -2.91 -22.69 -6.38
CA LEU A 88 -4.03 -21.76 -6.43
C LEU A 88 -4.08 -20.89 -5.16
N PHE A 89 -3.93 -21.48 -3.98
CA PHE A 89 -3.95 -20.75 -2.71
C PHE A 89 -2.83 -19.70 -2.62
N VAL A 90 -1.60 -20.06 -3.01
CA VAL A 90 -0.48 -19.12 -3.03
C VAL A 90 -0.70 -18.03 -4.08
N SER A 91 -1.17 -18.38 -5.28
CA SER A 91 -1.39 -17.41 -6.36
C SER A 91 -2.51 -16.43 -6.05
N VAL A 92 -3.63 -16.87 -5.45
CA VAL A 92 -4.67 -15.99 -4.92
C VAL A 92 -4.11 -15.08 -3.83
N GLY A 93 -3.24 -15.61 -2.97
CA GLY A 93 -2.51 -14.83 -1.97
C GLY A 93 -1.61 -13.74 -2.58
N ILE A 94 -0.88 -14.05 -3.65
CA ILE A 94 -0.05 -13.08 -4.39
C ILE A 94 -0.91 -12.00 -5.03
N ILE A 95 -2.05 -12.36 -5.63
CA ILE A 95 -2.99 -11.39 -6.21
C ILE A 95 -3.53 -10.45 -5.13
N GLY A 96 -3.99 -10.99 -3.99
CA GLY A 96 -4.49 -10.17 -2.88
C GLY A 96 -3.43 -9.27 -2.23
N ALA A 97 -2.18 -9.75 -2.15
CA ALA A 97 -1.06 -8.98 -1.62
C ALA A 97 -0.63 -7.84 -2.56
N THR A 98 -0.75 -8.03 -3.87
CA THR A 98 -0.36 -7.03 -4.88
C THR A 98 -1.46 -6.00 -5.13
N VAL A 99 -2.72 -6.44 -5.19
CA VAL A 99 -3.87 -5.55 -5.41
C VAL A 99 -4.64 -5.40 -4.11
N MET A 100 -4.22 -4.41 -3.32
CA MET A 100 -4.84 -4.13 -2.03
C MET A 100 -6.08 -3.23 -2.20
N PRO A 101 -7.29 -3.65 -1.76
CA PRO A 101 -8.52 -2.88 -1.99
C PRO A 101 -8.52 -1.52 -1.30
N HIS A 102 -7.91 -1.41 -0.11
CA HIS A 102 -7.80 -0.12 0.60
C HIS A 102 -6.95 0.91 -0.16
N ASN A 103 -5.99 0.48 -0.98
CA ASN A 103 -5.20 1.38 -1.80
C ASN A 103 -6.02 1.99 -2.94
N LEU A 104 -7.08 1.30 -3.43
CA LEU A 104 -7.99 1.87 -4.43
C LEU A 104 -8.74 3.08 -3.87
N TYR A 105 -9.25 2.98 -2.64
CA TYR A 105 -9.92 4.09 -1.95
C TYR A 105 -8.94 5.21 -1.58
N LEU A 106 -7.80 4.86 -1.00
CA LEU A 106 -6.79 5.83 -0.57
C LEU A 106 -6.24 6.63 -1.75
N HIS A 107 -5.82 5.96 -2.83
CA HIS A 107 -5.22 6.63 -3.97
C HIS A 107 -6.23 7.56 -4.66
N SER A 108 -7.49 7.12 -4.76
CA SER A 108 -8.58 7.95 -5.28
C SER A 108 -8.78 9.25 -4.47
N HIS A 109 -8.66 9.19 -3.15
CA HIS A 109 -8.73 10.37 -2.28
C HIS A 109 -7.48 11.26 -2.38
N LEU A 110 -6.28 10.68 -2.37
CA LEU A 110 -5.03 11.46 -2.45
C LEU A 110 -4.91 12.25 -3.75
N ILE A 111 -5.38 11.69 -4.87
CA ILE A 111 -5.43 12.43 -6.15
C ILE A 111 -6.38 13.62 -6.06
N LYS A 112 -7.55 13.47 -5.42
CA LYS A 112 -8.49 14.57 -5.22
C LYS A 112 -7.87 15.71 -4.40
N VAL A 113 -7.19 15.39 -3.31
CA VAL A 113 -6.50 16.38 -2.47
C VAL A 113 -5.40 17.11 -3.27
N ARG A 114 -4.62 16.40 -4.07
CA ARG A 114 -3.59 17.00 -4.95
C ARG A 114 -4.22 17.95 -5.97
N LYS A 115 -5.30 17.51 -6.64
CA LYS A 115 -6.04 18.31 -7.62
C LYS A 115 -6.61 19.58 -6.98
N TYR A 116 -7.33 19.45 -5.87
CA TYR A 116 -7.95 20.58 -5.16
C TYR A 116 -6.90 21.62 -4.74
N ARG A 117 -5.74 21.16 -4.26
CA ARG A 117 -4.62 22.05 -3.93
C ARG A 117 -4.08 22.81 -5.14
N GLU A 118 -3.94 22.16 -6.29
CA GLU A 118 -3.51 22.82 -7.54
C GLU A 118 -4.58 23.80 -8.05
N GLU A 119 -5.85 23.43 -7.99
CA GLU A 119 -6.97 24.30 -8.39
C GLU A 119 -7.09 25.54 -7.50
N SER A 120 -7.01 25.37 -6.17
CA SER A 120 -7.07 26.49 -5.22
C SER A 120 -5.93 27.48 -5.42
N ASN A 121 -4.70 27.01 -5.66
CA ASN A 121 -3.57 27.90 -5.95
C ASN A 121 -3.82 28.76 -7.21
N VAL A 122 -4.35 28.15 -8.28
CA VAL A 122 -4.64 28.86 -9.53
C VAL A 122 -5.79 29.85 -9.36
N LEU A 123 -6.84 29.49 -8.61
CA LEU A 123 -7.94 30.40 -8.31
C LEU A 123 -7.47 31.61 -7.50
N ASN A 124 -6.60 31.41 -6.49
CA ASN A 124 -6.02 32.49 -5.72
C ASN A 124 -5.14 33.42 -6.58
N ASP A 125 -4.32 32.86 -7.49
CA ASP A 125 -3.52 33.66 -8.44
C ASP A 125 -4.41 34.52 -9.34
N ILE A 126 -5.55 33.96 -9.77
CA ILE A 126 -6.53 34.67 -10.59
C ILE A 126 -7.22 35.78 -9.77
N ASP A 127 -7.71 35.51 -8.57
CA ASP A 127 -8.33 36.51 -7.69
C ASP A 127 -7.39 37.68 -7.38
N ASN A 128 -6.12 37.39 -7.08
CA ASN A 128 -5.09 38.43 -6.90
C ASN A 128 -4.86 39.27 -8.18
N SER A 129 -4.97 38.67 -9.36
CA SER A 129 -4.81 39.38 -10.64
C SER A 129 -6.04 40.21 -11.04
N LEU A 130 -7.21 39.87 -10.52
CA LEU A 130 -8.49 40.53 -10.82
C LEU A 130 -8.72 41.78 -10.00
N GLU A 131 -8.22 41.82 -8.76
CA GLU A 131 -8.16 43.08 -8.00
C GLU A 131 -7.33 44.15 -8.74
N ALA A 132 -6.45 43.73 -9.66
CA ALA A 132 -5.61 44.62 -10.45
C ALA A 132 -6.16 45.01 -11.84
N ASN A 133 -7.17 44.32 -12.41
CA ASN A 133 -7.70 44.60 -13.75
C ASN A 133 -9.20 44.24 -13.93
N GLN A 134 -9.98 45.17 -14.49
CA GLN A 134 -11.39 44.94 -14.90
C GLN A 134 -11.45 44.12 -16.20
N ILE A 135 -11.65 42.81 -16.11
CA ILE A 135 -11.84 41.91 -17.28
C ILE A 135 -13.30 41.41 -17.32
N GLU A 136 -13.88 41.38 -18.52
CA GLU A 136 -15.23 40.87 -18.83
C GLU A 136 -15.51 39.44 -18.33
N SER A 137 -16.73 39.21 -17.82
CA SER A 137 -17.14 38.01 -17.09
C SER A 137 -17.16 36.72 -17.92
N ASP A 138 -17.57 36.77 -19.19
CA ASP A 138 -17.79 35.55 -20.00
C ASP A 138 -16.48 34.96 -20.56
N GLN A 139 -15.54 35.80 -20.95
CA GLN A 139 -14.23 35.37 -21.44
C GLN A 139 -13.38 34.74 -20.33
N LYS A 140 -13.60 35.19 -19.09
CA LYS A 140 -13.00 34.66 -17.86
C LYS A 140 -13.52 33.27 -17.49
N VAL A 141 -14.81 33.01 -17.65
CA VAL A 141 -15.38 31.68 -17.39
C VAL A 141 -14.78 30.63 -18.32
N HIS A 142 -14.55 31.00 -19.58
CA HIS A 142 -13.96 30.10 -20.57
C HIS A 142 -12.48 29.78 -20.30
N SER A 143 -11.69 30.77 -19.89
CA SER A 143 -10.25 30.58 -19.60
C SER A 143 -10.02 29.72 -18.35
N VAL A 144 -10.79 29.95 -17.28
CA VAL A 144 -10.78 29.13 -16.05
C VAL A 144 -11.18 27.69 -16.36
N LYS A 145 -12.22 27.49 -17.18
CA LYS A 145 -12.67 26.16 -17.62
C LYS A 145 -11.57 25.39 -18.35
N MET A 146 -10.85 26.04 -19.26
CA MET A 146 -9.71 25.46 -19.95
C MET A 146 -8.56 25.10 -18.99
N MET A 147 -8.27 25.96 -18.01
CA MET A 147 -7.25 25.69 -16.99
C MET A 147 -7.59 24.49 -16.10
N ILE A 148 -8.80 24.44 -15.54
CA ILE A 148 -9.27 23.33 -14.70
C ILE A 148 -9.21 22.00 -15.46
N LYS A 149 -9.64 22.00 -16.73
CA LYS A 149 -9.54 20.81 -17.60
C LYS A 149 -8.09 20.39 -17.80
N LYS A 150 -7.18 21.35 -18.02
CA LYS A 150 -5.74 21.09 -18.21
C LYS A 150 -5.09 20.55 -16.94
N ILE A 151 -5.42 21.11 -15.77
CA ILE A 151 -4.96 20.64 -14.46
C ILE A 151 -5.42 19.20 -14.27
N THR A 152 -6.73 18.93 -14.36
CA THR A 152 -7.29 17.58 -14.20
C THR A 152 -6.60 16.55 -15.09
N TYR A 153 -6.43 16.86 -16.39
CA TYR A 153 -5.73 15.96 -17.32
C TYR A 153 -4.27 15.73 -16.92
N ARG A 154 -3.55 16.79 -16.55
CA ARG A 154 -2.15 16.71 -16.11
C ARG A 154 -2.01 15.88 -14.83
N THR A 155 -2.86 16.11 -13.83
CA THR A 155 -2.86 15.39 -12.55
C THR A 155 -3.10 13.89 -12.77
N ILE A 156 -4.09 13.53 -13.60
CA ILE A 156 -4.37 12.12 -13.95
C ILE A 156 -3.18 11.50 -14.67
N LYS A 157 -2.63 12.17 -15.69
CA LYS A 157 -1.49 11.64 -16.46
C LYS A 157 -0.26 11.41 -15.58
N LEU A 158 0.06 12.37 -14.71
CA LEU A 158 1.21 12.26 -13.81
C LEU A 158 1.01 11.18 -12.75
N SER A 159 -0.19 11.10 -12.15
CA SER A 159 -0.52 10.07 -11.16
C SER A 159 -0.54 8.67 -11.77
N SER A 160 -1.03 8.53 -13.00
CA SER A 160 -1.00 7.26 -13.74
C SER A 160 0.43 6.82 -14.05
N LEU A 161 1.31 7.75 -14.46
CA LEU A 161 2.73 7.47 -14.68
C LEU A 161 3.41 7.03 -13.38
N ASP A 162 3.22 7.78 -12.29
CA ASP A 162 3.76 7.51 -10.96
C ASP A 162 3.38 6.09 -10.48
N SER A 163 2.08 5.77 -10.55
CA SER A 163 1.57 4.44 -10.19
C SER A 163 2.12 3.33 -11.09
N SER A 164 2.24 3.58 -12.39
CA SER A 164 2.75 2.58 -13.34
C SER A 164 4.22 2.27 -13.08
N VAL A 165 5.05 3.29 -12.84
CA VAL A 165 6.47 3.12 -12.50
C VAL A 165 6.63 2.35 -11.19
N ALA A 166 5.86 2.71 -10.16
CA ALA A 166 5.89 2.02 -8.87
C ALA A 166 5.47 0.55 -8.99
N LEU A 167 4.40 0.24 -9.74
CA LEU A 167 3.92 -1.13 -9.94
C LEU A 167 4.89 -1.97 -10.77
N ILE A 168 5.54 -1.41 -11.80
CA ILE A 168 6.58 -2.09 -12.59
C ILE A 168 7.78 -2.42 -11.69
N PHE A 169 8.21 -1.49 -10.84
CA PHE A 169 9.28 -1.73 -9.90
C PHE A 169 8.92 -2.82 -8.88
N ALA A 170 7.70 -2.79 -8.34
CA ALA A 170 7.19 -3.81 -7.43
C ALA A 170 7.11 -5.20 -8.10
N MET A 171 6.68 -5.27 -9.36
CA MET A 171 6.68 -6.50 -10.15
C MET A 171 8.08 -7.10 -10.22
N PHE A 172 9.10 -6.29 -10.51
CA PHE A 172 10.48 -6.77 -10.60
C PHE A 172 10.99 -7.33 -9.26
N ILE A 173 10.72 -6.64 -8.14
CA ILE A 173 11.07 -7.13 -6.80
C ILE A 173 10.35 -8.44 -6.48
N ASN A 174 9.04 -8.51 -6.71
CA ASN A 174 8.24 -9.70 -6.44
C ASN A 174 8.73 -10.91 -7.26
N SER A 175 9.05 -10.70 -8.54
CA SER A 175 9.67 -11.72 -9.38
C SER A 175 11.04 -12.15 -8.88
N ALA A 176 11.90 -11.20 -8.47
CA ALA A 176 13.23 -11.52 -7.94
C ALA A 176 13.13 -12.38 -6.67
N ILE A 177 12.27 -12.01 -5.72
CA ILE A 177 12.02 -12.79 -4.49
C ILE A 177 11.56 -14.21 -4.84
N LEU A 178 10.62 -14.36 -5.78
CA LEU A 178 10.09 -15.66 -6.18
C LEU A 178 11.15 -16.54 -6.87
N ILE A 179 11.95 -15.98 -7.77
CA ILE A 179 13.01 -16.72 -8.49
C ILE A 179 14.12 -17.14 -7.54
N VAL A 180 14.56 -16.26 -6.64
CA VAL A 180 15.58 -16.55 -5.64
C VAL A 180 15.10 -17.64 -4.67
N ALA A 181 13.85 -17.55 -4.21
CA ALA A 181 13.25 -18.59 -3.37
C ALA A 181 13.15 -19.94 -4.10
N ALA A 182 12.70 -19.96 -5.36
CA ALA A 182 12.61 -21.18 -6.15
C ALA A 182 14.00 -21.81 -6.39
N THR A 183 15.00 -21.00 -6.74
CA THR A 183 16.36 -21.51 -7.01
C THR A 183 16.99 -22.11 -5.75
N ASN A 184 16.82 -21.47 -4.60
CA ASN A 184 17.47 -21.92 -3.36
C ASN A 184 16.69 -23.01 -2.60
N PHE A 185 15.35 -22.98 -2.61
CA PHE A 185 14.54 -23.92 -1.82
C PHE A 185 13.93 -25.06 -2.64
N TYR A 186 13.58 -24.84 -3.91
CA TYR A 186 12.90 -25.85 -4.73
C TYR A 186 13.89 -26.71 -5.51
N TYR A 187 14.89 -26.10 -6.14
CA TYR A 187 15.84 -26.84 -6.99
C TYR A 187 17.08 -27.36 -6.26
N ASN A 188 17.46 -26.76 -5.13
CA ASN A 188 18.72 -27.09 -4.44
C ASN A 188 18.55 -28.08 -3.28
N ASN A 189 17.33 -28.27 -2.76
CA ASN A 189 17.04 -29.20 -1.68
C ASN A 189 16.17 -30.35 -2.19
N ASN A 190 16.70 -31.58 -2.22
CA ASN A 190 15.99 -32.82 -2.56
C ASN A 190 14.87 -33.21 -1.56
N THR A 191 14.42 -32.29 -0.71
CA THR A 191 13.31 -32.55 0.22
C THR A 191 12.01 -32.08 -0.41
N THR A 192 11.13 -33.05 -0.64
CA THR A 192 9.74 -32.93 -1.12
C THR A 192 8.83 -32.22 -0.09
N SER A 193 9.35 -31.23 0.62
CA SER A 193 8.59 -30.40 1.54
C SER A 193 8.25 -29.11 0.81
N SER A 194 7.06 -29.08 0.21
CA SER A 194 6.38 -27.87 -0.27
C SER A 194 6.04 -26.94 0.90
N LYS A 195 7.05 -26.47 1.65
CA LYS A 195 6.90 -25.43 2.66
C LYS A 195 6.85 -24.10 1.92
N VAL A 196 5.78 -23.34 2.17
CA VAL A 196 5.64 -21.97 1.69
C VAL A 196 6.80 -21.17 2.27
N ALA A 197 7.66 -20.63 1.40
CA ALA A 197 8.79 -19.81 1.81
C ALA A 197 8.29 -18.60 2.61
N GLY A 198 8.69 -18.53 3.87
CA GLY A 198 8.28 -17.48 4.80
C GLY A 198 9.26 -16.30 4.83
N LEU A 199 8.88 -15.27 5.59
CA LEU A 199 9.76 -14.12 5.85
C LEU A 199 11.05 -14.49 6.59
N PHE A 200 11.01 -15.55 7.42
CA PHE A 200 12.20 -16.09 8.08
C PHE A 200 13.18 -16.72 7.08
N ASP A 201 12.66 -17.41 6.07
CA ASP A 201 13.47 -18.05 5.03
C ASP A 201 14.16 -16.99 4.17
N ALA A 202 13.44 -15.93 3.80
CA ALA A 202 14.00 -14.78 3.09
C ALA A 202 15.14 -14.10 3.87
N HIS A 203 14.97 -13.87 5.17
CA HIS A 203 16.03 -13.32 6.02
C HIS A 203 17.27 -14.21 6.06
N ASN A 204 17.07 -15.53 6.16
CA ASN A 204 18.18 -16.49 6.21
C ASN A 204 18.94 -16.55 4.88
N LEU A 205 18.26 -16.43 3.75
CA LEU A 205 18.91 -16.32 2.44
C LEU A 205 19.80 -15.08 2.36
N LEU A 206 19.23 -13.91 2.67
CA LEU A 206 19.97 -12.63 2.67
C LEU A 206 21.20 -12.68 3.59
N THR A 207 21.04 -13.26 4.78
CA THR A 207 22.14 -13.42 5.73
C THR A 207 23.23 -14.35 5.19
N LYS A 208 22.85 -15.42 4.48
CA LYS A 208 23.78 -16.43 3.95
C LYS A 208 24.60 -15.89 2.77
N TYR A 209 24.00 -15.14 1.85
CA TYR A 209 24.66 -14.69 0.62
C TYR A 209 25.31 -13.32 0.72
N LEU A 210 24.69 -12.37 1.45
CA LEU A 210 25.16 -10.99 1.58
C LEU A 210 25.76 -10.68 2.96
N GLY A 211 25.65 -11.60 3.92
CA GLY A 211 26.16 -11.46 5.28
C GLY A 211 25.15 -10.89 6.27
N GLY A 212 25.54 -10.88 7.56
CA GLY A 212 24.65 -10.49 8.66
C GLY A 212 24.10 -9.06 8.59
N SER A 213 24.82 -8.13 7.95
CA SER A 213 24.36 -6.76 7.75
C SER A 213 23.12 -6.67 6.87
N ALA A 214 23.04 -7.49 5.81
CA ALA A 214 21.86 -7.53 4.93
C ALA A 214 20.63 -8.09 5.66
N GLY A 215 20.82 -9.11 6.51
CA GLY A 215 19.76 -9.63 7.37
C GLY A 215 19.19 -8.58 8.34
N ILE A 216 20.07 -7.79 8.98
CA ILE A 216 19.65 -6.69 9.86
C ILE A 216 18.88 -5.61 9.10
N ILE A 217 19.35 -5.21 7.91
CA ILE A 217 18.66 -4.21 7.07
C ILE A 217 17.28 -4.72 6.67
N PHE A 218 17.15 -6.00 6.30
CA PHE A 218 15.87 -6.62 5.98
C PHE A 218 14.91 -6.63 7.17
N ALA A 219 15.39 -7.02 8.36
CA ALA A 219 14.59 -7.01 9.58
C ALA A 219 14.14 -5.60 9.95
N LEU A 220 15.03 -4.61 9.89
CA LEU A 220 14.72 -3.20 10.13
C LEU A 220 13.65 -2.69 9.17
N ALA A 221 13.79 -2.99 7.88
CA ALA A 221 12.83 -2.60 6.87
C ALA A 221 11.47 -3.28 7.03
N LEU A 222 11.42 -4.56 7.44
CA LEU A 222 10.17 -5.23 7.80
C LEU A 222 9.47 -4.59 9.01
N LEU A 223 10.23 -4.04 9.95
CA LEU A 223 9.69 -3.31 11.10
C LEU A 223 9.10 -1.97 10.66
N ILE A 224 9.85 -1.18 9.90
CA ILE A 224 9.47 0.16 9.44
C ILE A 224 8.32 0.10 8.43
N SER A 225 8.34 -0.86 7.50
CA SER A 225 7.24 -1.11 6.57
C SER A 225 5.92 -1.38 7.31
N GLY A 226 5.98 -2.14 8.42
CA GLY A 226 4.82 -2.36 9.27
C GLY A 226 4.26 -1.06 9.90
N GLN A 227 5.12 -0.08 10.20
CA GLN A 227 4.68 1.22 10.69
C GLN A 227 4.07 2.08 9.59
N SER A 228 4.68 2.10 8.41
CA SER A 228 4.15 2.76 7.22
C SER A 228 2.76 2.26 6.86
N ALA A 229 2.59 0.94 6.78
CA ALA A 229 1.32 0.29 6.47
C ALA A 229 0.21 0.68 7.46
N THR A 230 0.57 0.96 8.71
CA THR A 230 -0.42 1.38 9.72
C THR A 230 -0.98 2.77 9.43
N LEU A 231 -0.13 3.71 9.02
CA LEU A 231 -0.56 5.08 8.69
C LEU A 231 -1.48 5.05 7.47
N THR A 232 -1.06 4.36 6.42
CA THR A 232 -1.84 4.13 5.19
C THR A 232 -3.20 3.49 5.51
N ALA A 233 -3.22 2.46 6.37
CA ALA A 233 -4.44 1.79 6.79
C ALA A 233 -5.37 2.71 7.60
N THR A 234 -4.84 3.61 8.44
CA THR A 234 -5.68 4.56 9.21
C THR A 234 -6.34 5.61 8.33
N ILE A 235 -5.67 6.08 7.29
CA ILE A 235 -6.22 7.03 6.31
C ILE A 235 -7.24 6.32 5.41
N ALA A 236 -6.90 5.15 4.88
CA ALA A 236 -7.84 4.37 4.08
C ALA A 236 -9.08 3.96 4.89
N GLY A 237 -8.90 3.56 6.15
CA GLY A 237 -9.98 3.24 7.06
C GLY A 237 -10.88 4.43 7.36
N GLN A 238 -10.32 5.65 7.43
CA GLN A 238 -11.11 6.87 7.56
C GLN A 238 -12.01 7.08 6.34
N ILE A 239 -11.43 7.05 5.14
CA ILE A 239 -12.14 7.25 3.88
C ILE A 239 -13.28 6.24 3.72
N VAL A 240 -13.03 4.97 4.07
CA VAL A 240 -14.06 3.93 4.00
C VAL A 240 -15.13 4.11 5.07
N MET A 241 -14.77 4.43 6.32
CA MET A 241 -15.75 4.60 7.40
C MET A 241 -16.63 5.84 7.19
N GLU A 242 -16.04 6.98 6.85
CA GLU A 242 -16.78 8.22 6.56
C GLU A 242 -17.61 8.04 5.28
N GLY A 243 -17.01 7.47 4.22
CA GLY A 243 -17.68 7.32 2.92
C GLY A 243 -18.81 6.29 2.88
N PHE A 244 -18.69 5.16 3.59
CA PHE A 244 -19.71 4.09 3.55
C PHE A 244 -20.61 4.03 4.78
N LEU A 245 -20.09 4.37 5.97
CA LEU A 245 -20.83 4.26 7.23
C LEU A 245 -21.26 5.62 7.78
N GLY A 246 -20.73 6.74 7.26
CA GLY A 246 -20.96 8.08 7.82
C GLY A 246 -20.41 8.25 9.24
N TRP A 247 -19.47 7.40 9.66
CA TRP A 247 -18.94 7.40 11.02
C TRP A 247 -17.68 8.25 11.13
N VAL A 248 -17.78 9.38 11.82
CA VAL A 248 -16.65 10.26 12.13
C VAL A 248 -16.02 9.83 13.46
N ILE A 249 -15.06 8.90 13.38
CA ILE A 249 -14.33 8.37 14.54
C ILE A 249 -12.94 8.99 14.57
N PRO A 250 -12.44 9.48 15.72
CA PRO A 250 -11.08 10.01 15.82
C PRO A 250 -10.04 8.92 15.49
N SER A 251 -8.93 9.32 14.87
CA SER A 251 -7.91 8.42 14.32
C SER A 251 -7.33 7.44 15.36
N TRP A 252 -7.16 7.88 16.61
CA TRP A 252 -6.64 7.06 17.69
C TRP A 252 -7.59 5.91 18.06
N MET A 253 -8.90 6.18 18.13
CA MET A 253 -9.91 5.18 18.49
C MET A 253 -10.10 4.16 17.37
N ARG A 254 -10.15 4.64 16.12
CA ARG A 254 -10.17 3.79 14.92
C ARG A 254 -8.95 2.87 14.86
N ARG A 255 -7.76 3.41 15.13
CA ARG A 255 -6.51 2.64 15.12
C ARG A 255 -6.47 1.61 16.26
N LEU A 256 -6.93 1.96 17.47
CA LEU A 256 -7.00 1.03 18.59
C LEU A 256 -7.93 -0.14 18.27
N PHE A 257 -9.14 0.15 17.75
CA PHE A 257 -10.13 -0.86 17.40
C PHE A 257 -9.61 -1.83 16.31
N THR A 258 -9.15 -1.28 15.18
CA THR A 258 -8.63 -2.09 14.07
C THR A 258 -7.41 -2.92 14.47
N ARG A 259 -6.57 -2.41 15.38
CA ARG A 259 -5.44 -3.17 15.93
C ARG A 259 -5.85 -4.25 16.92
N ALA A 260 -6.81 -4.00 17.80
CA ALA A 260 -7.32 -5.02 18.72
C ALA A 260 -7.89 -6.21 17.93
N VAL A 261 -8.68 -5.93 16.89
CA VAL A 261 -9.25 -6.96 16.00
C VAL A 261 -8.16 -7.71 15.24
N ALA A 262 -7.13 -7.03 14.73
CA ALA A 262 -6.05 -7.68 13.99
C ALA A 262 -5.09 -8.51 14.88
N ILE A 263 -4.83 -8.05 16.10
CA ILE A 263 -3.83 -8.65 17.00
C ILE A 263 -4.39 -9.87 17.71
N THR A 264 -5.69 -9.90 18.03
CA THR A 264 -6.33 -11.03 18.72
C THR A 264 -6.09 -12.38 18.04
N PRO A 265 -6.40 -12.57 16.73
CA PRO A 265 -6.14 -13.84 16.06
C PRO A 265 -4.64 -14.12 15.90
N ALA A 266 -3.82 -13.08 15.70
CA ALA A 266 -2.37 -13.24 15.59
C ALA A 266 -1.74 -13.73 16.91
N MET A 267 -2.20 -13.21 18.05
CA MET A 267 -1.73 -13.60 19.37
C MET A 267 -2.10 -15.06 19.67
N LEU A 268 -3.35 -15.45 19.40
CA LEU A 268 -3.83 -16.81 19.63
C LEU A 268 -3.02 -17.83 18.82
N ILE A 269 -2.79 -17.55 17.53
CA ILE A 269 -2.01 -18.43 16.66
C ILE A 269 -0.52 -18.44 17.04
N ALA A 270 0.03 -17.31 17.50
CA ALA A 270 1.41 -17.25 17.98
C ALA A 270 1.65 -18.13 19.20
N ILE A 271 0.67 -18.25 20.11
CA ILE A 271 0.75 -19.09 21.30
C ILE A 271 0.61 -20.58 20.95
N ILE A 272 -0.32 -20.93 20.05
CA ILE A 272 -0.64 -22.34 19.76
C ILE A 272 0.31 -22.94 18.71
N ASN A 273 0.53 -22.24 17.60
CA ASN A 273 1.19 -22.77 16.39
C ASN A 273 2.56 -22.13 16.10
N GLY A 274 2.97 -21.12 16.87
CA GLY A 274 4.27 -20.46 16.73
C GLY A 274 4.53 -19.86 15.34
N GLN A 275 5.76 -20.01 14.84
CA GLN A 275 6.22 -19.39 13.59
C GLN A 275 5.44 -19.86 12.35
N ASN A 276 5.24 -21.17 12.23
CA ASN A 276 4.57 -21.75 11.06
C ASN A 276 3.09 -21.30 10.97
N GLY A 277 2.40 -21.25 12.11
CA GLY A 277 1.04 -20.74 12.17
C GLY A 277 0.94 -19.27 11.80
N LEU A 278 1.88 -18.45 12.28
CA LEU A 278 1.88 -17.01 11.97
C LEU A 278 2.17 -16.74 10.48
N SER A 279 3.12 -17.48 9.88
CA SER A 279 3.38 -17.42 8.43
C SER A 279 2.15 -17.85 7.61
N TYR A 280 1.46 -18.91 8.02
CA TYR A 280 0.23 -19.34 7.36
C TYR A 280 -0.89 -18.30 7.50
N LEU A 281 -1.09 -17.73 8.70
CA LEU A 281 -2.06 -16.65 8.94
C LEU A 281 -1.78 -15.44 8.05
N LEU A 282 -0.51 -15.09 7.84
CA LEU A 282 -0.14 -13.99 6.94
C LEU A 282 -0.61 -14.25 5.51
N VAL A 283 -0.43 -15.46 4.97
CA VAL A 283 -0.89 -15.82 3.62
C VAL A 283 -2.42 -15.85 3.54
N VAL A 284 -3.09 -16.46 4.54
CA VAL A 284 -4.57 -16.48 4.63
C VAL A 284 -5.14 -15.06 4.63
N SER A 285 -4.48 -14.12 5.32
CA SER A 285 -4.90 -12.72 5.34
C SER A 285 -4.84 -12.08 3.95
N GLN A 286 -3.87 -12.45 3.11
CA GLN A 286 -3.80 -11.95 1.73
C GLN A 286 -4.88 -12.58 0.84
N VAL A 287 -5.16 -13.87 1.03
CA VAL A 287 -6.28 -14.54 0.34
C VAL A 287 -7.61 -13.87 0.68
N ALA A 288 -7.82 -13.49 1.95
CA ALA A 288 -8.99 -12.72 2.37
C ALA A 288 -9.10 -11.36 1.65
N LEU A 289 -7.98 -10.66 1.42
CA LEU A 289 -7.97 -9.43 0.62
C LEU A 289 -8.36 -9.68 -0.84
N CYS A 290 -7.92 -10.79 -1.43
CA CYS A 290 -8.32 -11.15 -2.80
C CYS A 290 -9.83 -11.41 -2.91
N VAL A 291 -10.45 -12.00 -1.87
CA VAL A 291 -11.92 -12.19 -1.82
C VAL A 291 -12.67 -10.86 -1.71
N GLN A 292 -12.07 -9.84 -1.08
CA GLN A 292 -12.67 -8.50 -0.95
C GLN A 292 -12.57 -7.67 -2.24
N LEU A 293 -11.56 -7.93 -3.07
CA LEU A 293 -11.24 -7.14 -4.26
C LEU A 293 -12.40 -6.97 -5.24
N PRO A 294 -13.22 -7.98 -5.59
CA PRO A 294 -14.38 -7.81 -6.47
C PRO A 294 -15.37 -6.75 -5.99
N PHE A 295 -15.58 -6.64 -4.66
CA PHE A 295 -16.48 -5.66 -4.07
C PHE A 295 -15.99 -4.22 -4.23
N ALA A 296 -14.67 -4.01 -4.37
CA ALA A 296 -14.09 -2.71 -4.66
C ALA A 296 -14.03 -2.43 -6.17
N ILE A 297 -13.66 -3.43 -6.98
CA ILE A 297 -13.43 -3.25 -8.43
C ILE A 297 -14.74 -3.12 -9.20
N ILE A 298 -15.78 -3.91 -8.89
CA ILE A 298 -17.03 -3.88 -9.66
C ILE A 298 -17.67 -2.48 -9.64
N PRO A 299 -17.87 -1.83 -8.46
CA PRO A 299 -18.37 -0.46 -8.42
C PRO A 299 -17.43 0.53 -9.12
N LEU A 300 -16.12 0.37 -8.96
CA LEU A 300 -15.13 1.25 -9.59
C LEU A 300 -15.25 1.21 -11.12
N VAL A 301 -15.33 0.02 -11.72
CA VAL A 301 -15.51 -0.15 -13.17
C VAL A 301 -16.85 0.42 -13.62
N TYR A 302 -17.91 0.21 -12.84
CA TYR A 302 -19.23 0.77 -13.13
C TYR A 302 -19.20 2.32 -13.17
N PHE A 303 -18.67 2.96 -12.13
CA PHE A 303 -18.59 4.44 -12.07
C PHE A 303 -17.63 5.02 -13.10
N THR A 304 -16.53 4.34 -13.39
CA THR A 304 -15.58 4.79 -14.43
C THR A 304 -16.12 4.62 -15.85
N SER A 305 -17.10 3.75 -16.06
CA SER A 305 -17.79 3.58 -17.34
C SER A 305 -18.99 4.52 -17.51
N ALA A 306 -19.51 5.09 -16.41
CA ALA A 306 -20.66 5.99 -16.44
C ALA A 306 -20.29 7.40 -16.91
N LYS A 307 -20.85 7.82 -18.05
CA LYS A 307 -20.64 9.17 -18.61
C LYS A 307 -21.14 10.29 -17.70
N THR A 308 -22.09 10.01 -16.81
CA THR A 308 -22.60 10.96 -15.81
C THR A 308 -21.59 11.21 -14.68
N CYS A 309 -20.76 10.22 -14.36
CA CYS A 309 -19.75 10.33 -13.30
C CYS A 309 -18.40 10.81 -13.84
N MET A 310 -18.02 10.39 -15.06
CA MET A 310 -16.75 10.75 -15.71
C MET A 310 -16.84 12.07 -16.51
N THR A 311 -17.38 13.12 -15.87
CA THR A 311 -17.42 14.48 -16.42
C THR A 311 -16.74 15.46 -15.48
N VAL A 312 -16.01 16.41 -16.05
CA VAL A 312 -15.44 17.53 -15.27
C VAL A 312 -16.54 18.57 -15.10
N ASP A 313 -17.15 18.63 -13.91
CA ASP A 313 -18.05 19.73 -13.60
C ASP A 313 -17.23 20.99 -13.30
N VAL A 314 -17.51 22.04 -14.05
CA VAL A 314 -16.80 23.32 -13.99
C VAL A 314 -17.66 24.38 -13.31
N ARG A 315 -18.94 24.06 -13.02
CA ARG A 315 -19.89 25.01 -12.43
C ARG A 315 -19.60 25.23 -10.94
N ASN A 316 -19.16 24.19 -10.23
CA ASN A 316 -18.81 24.28 -8.80
C ASN A 316 -17.60 25.18 -8.53
N ALA A 317 -16.66 25.31 -9.48
CA ALA A 317 -15.52 26.21 -9.35
C ALA A 317 -15.90 27.70 -9.26
N PHE A 318 -17.13 28.06 -9.66
CA PHE A 318 -17.66 29.43 -9.60
C PHE A 318 -18.55 29.70 -8.38
N ASN A 319 -18.84 28.70 -7.56
CA ASN A 319 -19.65 28.87 -6.35
C ASN A 319 -18.92 28.31 -5.12
N PRO A 320 -17.91 29.01 -4.58
CA PRO A 320 -17.07 28.55 -3.48
C PRO A 320 -17.80 28.57 -2.10
N LYS A 321 -19.14 28.64 -2.10
CA LYS A 321 -19.99 28.59 -0.91
C LYS A 321 -20.55 27.18 -0.64
N SER A 322 -20.81 26.35 -1.66
CA SER A 322 -21.49 25.07 -1.40
C SER A 322 -20.64 24.04 -0.65
N GLU A 323 -19.32 24.01 -0.83
CA GLU A 323 -18.44 23.09 -0.06
C GLU A 323 -18.09 23.63 1.33
N ARG A 324 -18.12 24.97 1.53
CA ARG A 324 -17.90 25.57 2.85
C ARG A 324 -19.12 25.49 3.75
N ASP A 325 -20.31 25.44 3.18
CA ASP A 325 -21.54 25.25 3.95
C ASP A 325 -21.74 23.77 4.31
N GLU A 326 -21.31 22.81 3.46
CA GLU A 326 -21.26 21.38 3.82
C GLU A 326 -20.19 21.07 4.89
N GLU A 327 -18.99 21.67 4.84
CA GLU A 327 -17.96 21.48 5.89
C GLU A 327 -18.27 22.20 7.21
N ASN A 328 -19.09 23.26 7.22
CA ASN A 328 -19.43 23.99 8.45
C ASN A 328 -20.77 23.59 9.09
N GLU A 329 -21.65 22.89 8.36
CA GLU A 329 -22.82 22.23 8.96
C GLU A 329 -22.48 20.85 9.56
N GLU A 330 -21.29 20.30 9.27
CA GLU A 330 -20.78 19.01 9.80
C GLU A 330 -19.68 19.16 10.89
N VAL A 331 -19.59 20.29 11.59
CA VAL A 331 -18.70 20.48 12.76
C VAL A 331 -19.32 20.00 14.07
#